data_AF-A0A9Q1KVL7-F1
#
_entry.id   AF-A0A9Q1KVL7-F1
#
_cell.length_a   1.000
_cell.length_b   1.000
_cell.length_c   1.000
_cell.angle_alpha   90.00
_cell.angle_beta   90.00
_cell.angle_gamma   90.00
#
_symmetry.space_group_name_H-M   'P 1'
#
loop_
_entity.id
_entity.type
_entity.pdbx_description
1 polymer ?
#
loop_
_entity_poly.entity_id
_entity_poly.type
_entity_poly.pdbx_seq_one_letter_code
_entity_poly.pdbx_strand_id
1 'polypeptide(L)'
;MVALTGKAMEGDVLTAVEVVANSEQQQLVWSKYKKDVKYQWYYSSESGDEKSLEMLSSQRSCSYRLRFEDIGRCLRCQCIVSDVFGRSSEPAYAESTPILPGIPRVGKLEIEGRGFHTNLYAVRGVYSGGREGRSRIQWLRSMVGSPDLISIPGETGRMYEANVDDVGYRLVAIYTPVREDGVEGQPLSASTEPIAIEPDVLEEVKKKLDLGSVKFEVLCNKSPVSKKAFDIGGFERRILEINRKRVKVVKPGSKTSFPAAEMRGSYAPPFHHRLRVVVDSENEVDIMVHTRHLRDVIVLVLRGLAQKFNSTSLNSLLKMET
;
A
#
# COMPACT_ATOMS: atom_id res chain seq x y z
N MET A 1 -49.55 -2.44 -2.46
CA MET A 1 -48.52 -2.99 -1.54
C MET A 1 -47.17 -2.47 -2.00
N VAL A 2 -46.17 -2.35 -1.14
CA VAL A 2 -44.79 -2.02 -1.53
C VAL A 2 -43.88 -3.16 -1.09
N ALA A 3 -42.85 -3.45 -1.89
CA ALA A 3 -41.81 -4.41 -1.55
C ALA A 3 -40.45 -3.74 -1.70
N LEU A 4 -39.48 -4.16 -0.87
CA LEU A 4 -38.08 -3.79 -1.07
C LEU A 4 -37.39 -4.84 -1.93
N THR A 5 -36.65 -4.38 -2.92
CA THR A 5 -35.76 -5.19 -3.77
C THR A 5 -34.32 -4.75 -3.53
N GLY A 6 -33.38 -5.68 -3.75
CA GLY A 6 -31.96 -5.48 -3.42
C GLY A 6 -31.55 -6.29 -2.19
N LYS A 7 -30.24 -6.31 -1.91
CA LYS A 7 -29.70 -7.00 -0.74
C LYS A 7 -29.58 -6.02 0.42
N ALA A 8 -29.94 -6.48 1.61
CA ALA A 8 -29.74 -5.75 2.86
C ALA A 8 -28.26 -5.84 3.28
N MET A 9 -27.36 -5.25 2.49
CA MET A 9 -25.91 -5.28 2.69
C MET A 9 -25.30 -3.91 2.39
N GLU A 10 -24.35 -3.46 3.21
CA GLU A 10 -23.63 -2.21 3.01
C GLU A 10 -23.08 -2.11 1.57
N GLY A 11 -23.24 -0.93 0.95
CA GLY A 11 -22.79 -0.66 -0.41
C GLY A 11 -23.81 -1.04 -1.49
N ASP A 12 -24.76 -1.93 -1.17
CA ASP A 12 -25.89 -2.23 -2.06
C ASP A 12 -26.99 -1.15 -1.98
N VAL A 13 -27.96 -1.25 -2.88
CA VAL A 13 -29.10 -0.33 -2.98
C VAL A 13 -30.39 -1.10 -2.71
N LEU A 14 -31.18 -0.62 -1.75
CA LEU A 14 -32.56 -1.05 -1.59
C LEU A 14 -33.47 -0.17 -2.44
N THR A 15 -34.36 -0.79 -3.21
CA THR A 15 -35.34 -0.08 -4.04
C THR A 15 -36.74 -0.52 -3.66
N ALA A 16 -37.57 0.44 -3.26
CA ALA A 16 -38.98 0.27 -3.02
C ALA A 16 -39.72 0.21 -4.36
N VAL A 17 -40.46 -0.88 -4.58
CA VAL A 17 -41.22 -1.14 -5.79
C VAL A 17 -42.68 -1.34 -5.40
N GLU A 18 -43.58 -0.62 -6.07
CA GLU A 18 -45.01 -0.79 -5.85
C GLU A 18 -45.47 -2.11 -6.48
N VAL A 19 -46.05 -2.99 -5.67
CA VAL A 19 -46.60 -4.26 -6.12
C VAL A 19 -48.05 -4.04 -6.51
N VAL A 20 -48.30 -4.08 -7.82
CA VAL A 20 -49.65 -4.06 -8.42
C VAL A 20 -50.11 -5.50 -8.63
N ALA A 21 -51.40 -5.76 -8.44
CA ALA A 21 -51.98 -7.07 -8.66
C ALA A 21 -51.86 -7.53 -10.13
N ASN A 22 -51.79 -8.84 -10.35
CA ASN A 22 -51.39 -9.46 -11.61
C ASN A 22 -52.45 -9.41 -12.74
N SER A 23 -53.63 -8.82 -12.53
CA SER A 23 -54.62 -8.73 -13.60
C SER A 23 -54.32 -7.58 -14.56
N GLU A 24 -54.45 -7.81 -15.87
CA GLU A 24 -54.21 -6.79 -16.90
C GLU A 24 -55.07 -5.53 -16.69
N GLN A 25 -56.32 -5.72 -16.26
CA GLN A 25 -57.25 -4.63 -15.99
C GLN A 25 -56.76 -3.73 -14.85
N GLN A 26 -56.20 -4.30 -13.77
CA GLN A 26 -55.65 -3.52 -12.66
C GLN A 26 -54.37 -2.79 -13.06
N GLN A 27 -53.52 -3.40 -13.89
CA GLN A 27 -52.31 -2.76 -14.41
C GLN A 27 -52.65 -1.58 -15.33
N LEU A 28 -53.68 -1.72 -16.18
CA LEU A 28 -54.17 -0.65 -17.05
C LEU A 28 -54.73 0.52 -16.24
N VAL A 29 -55.57 0.25 -15.23
CA VAL A 29 -56.09 1.28 -14.32
C VAL A 29 -54.95 1.98 -13.58
N TRP A 30 -54.01 1.21 -13.04
CA TRP A 30 -52.86 1.75 -12.32
C TRP A 30 -52.03 2.69 -13.20
N SER A 31 -51.69 2.25 -14.41
CA SER A 31 -50.88 3.03 -15.36
C SER A 31 -51.60 4.28 -15.84
N LYS A 32 -52.93 4.23 -15.97
CA LYS A 32 -53.74 5.37 -16.42
C LYS A 32 -53.92 6.45 -15.36
N TYR A 33 -54.02 6.07 -14.09
CA TYR A 33 -54.41 7.00 -13.01
C TYR A 33 -53.30 7.32 -12.02
N LYS A 34 -52.20 6.55 -11.95
CA LYS A 34 -51.02 6.89 -11.13
C LYS A 34 -50.39 8.19 -11.63
N LYS A 35 -50.18 9.16 -10.74
CA LYS A 35 -49.52 10.43 -11.05
C LYS A 35 -48.12 10.49 -10.45
N ASP A 36 -48.01 10.39 -9.13
CA ASP A 36 -46.75 10.48 -8.40
C ASP A 36 -46.72 9.52 -7.21
N VAL A 37 -45.51 9.26 -6.72
CA VAL A 37 -45.28 8.45 -5.53
C VAL A 37 -44.27 9.13 -4.65
N LYS A 38 -44.66 9.31 -3.39
CA LYS A 38 -43.81 9.90 -2.35
C LYS A 38 -43.21 8.79 -1.52
N TYR A 39 -41.90 8.83 -1.39
CA TYR A 39 -41.13 7.91 -0.56
C TYR A 39 -40.59 8.64 0.65
N GLN A 40 -40.52 7.96 1.77
CA GLN A 40 -39.81 8.42 2.97
C GLN A 40 -39.18 7.23 3.67
N TRP A 41 -37.88 7.32 3.96
CA TRP A 41 -37.13 6.26 4.63
C TRP A 41 -36.98 6.50 6.13
N TYR A 42 -36.93 5.40 6.88
CA TYR A 42 -36.77 5.34 8.34
C TYR A 42 -35.77 4.22 8.69
N TYR A 43 -35.11 4.32 9.84
CA TYR A 43 -34.27 3.25 10.40
C TYR A 43 -34.71 2.89 11.81
N SER A 44 -34.49 1.65 12.22
CA SER A 44 -34.69 1.21 13.59
C SER A 44 -33.58 1.75 14.51
N SER A 45 -33.94 2.34 15.64
CA SER A 45 -33.00 2.71 16.70
C SER A 45 -32.55 1.47 17.49
N GLU A 46 -31.29 1.46 17.95
CA GLU A 46 -30.69 0.34 18.72
C GLU A 46 -31.06 0.37 20.22
N SER A 47 -31.81 1.36 20.69
CA SER A 47 -32.02 1.64 22.11
C SER A 47 -33.30 1.01 22.67
N GLY A 48 -33.16 -0.22 23.22
CA GLY A 48 -34.13 -0.84 24.14
C GLY A 48 -35.12 -1.82 23.51
N ASP A 49 -35.85 -2.56 24.36
CA ASP A 49 -36.83 -3.62 24.00
C ASP A 49 -37.95 -3.17 23.05
N GLU A 50 -38.09 -1.87 22.79
CA GLU A 50 -39.06 -1.29 21.86
C GLU A 50 -38.34 -0.66 20.65
N LYS A 51 -38.43 -1.30 19.48
CA LYS A 51 -37.87 -0.78 18.22
C LYS A 51 -38.55 0.54 17.82
N SER A 52 -37.99 1.66 18.23
CA SER A 52 -38.40 2.98 17.73
C SER A 52 -37.86 3.21 16.31
N LEU A 53 -38.63 3.93 15.49
CA LEU A 53 -38.28 4.25 14.10
C LEU A 53 -37.96 5.73 13.96
N GLU A 54 -36.76 6.01 13.49
CA GLU A 54 -36.29 7.37 13.26
C GLU A 54 -36.28 7.69 11.77
N MET A 55 -36.61 8.94 11.43
CA MET A 55 -36.78 9.36 10.03
C MET A 55 -35.45 9.80 9.41
N LEU A 56 -35.14 9.29 8.21
CA LEU A 56 -34.09 9.82 7.36
C LEU A 56 -34.59 11.04 6.59
N SER A 57 -34.55 12.21 7.22
CA SER A 57 -35.22 13.44 6.78
C SER A 57 -34.91 13.91 5.35
N SER A 58 -33.76 13.53 4.78
CA SER A 58 -33.35 13.88 3.41
C SER A 58 -33.65 12.80 2.37
N GLN A 59 -34.16 11.64 2.77
CA GLN A 59 -34.25 10.45 1.92
C GLN A 59 -35.67 10.23 1.41
N ARG A 60 -35.94 10.74 0.20
CA ARG A 60 -37.26 10.69 -0.47
C ARG A 60 -37.26 10.00 -1.83
N SER A 61 -36.16 9.35 -2.17
CA SER A 61 -36.05 8.54 -3.38
C SER A 61 -36.72 7.17 -3.19
N CYS A 62 -37.17 6.55 -4.28
CA CYS A 62 -37.59 5.14 -4.28
C CYS A 62 -36.42 4.19 -3.98
N SER A 63 -35.18 4.67 -4.13
CA SER A 63 -33.96 3.91 -3.88
C SER A 63 -33.13 4.55 -2.76
N TYR A 64 -32.46 3.70 -2.00
CA TYR A 64 -31.58 4.10 -0.91
C TYR A 64 -30.30 3.27 -0.93
N ARG A 65 -29.14 3.94 -0.99
CA ARG A 65 -27.83 3.28 -0.93
C ARG A 65 -27.45 3.06 0.53
N LEU A 66 -27.23 1.80 0.90
CA LEU A 66 -26.88 1.37 2.24
C LEU A 66 -25.47 1.81 2.62
N ARG A 67 -25.34 2.40 3.81
CA ARG A 67 -24.10 2.99 4.34
C ARG A 67 -23.62 2.20 5.55
N PHE A 68 -22.38 2.47 5.96
CA PHE A 68 -21.77 1.86 7.14
C PHE A 68 -22.61 2.07 8.42
N GLU A 69 -23.20 3.25 8.60
CA GLU A 69 -24.04 3.57 9.75
C GLU A 69 -25.37 2.81 9.81
N ASP A 70 -25.77 2.19 8.70
CA ASP A 70 -27.01 1.41 8.63
C ASP A 70 -26.80 -0.06 9.06
N ILE A 71 -25.55 -0.51 9.19
CA ILE A 71 -25.21 -1.88 9.58
C ILE A 71 -25.84 -2.22 10.93
N GLY A 72 -26.50 -3.38 11.01
CA GLY A 72 -27.22 -3.84 12.19
C GLY A 72 -28.65 -3.30 12.33
N ARG A 73 -29.01 -2.24 11.60
CA ARG A 73 -30.35 -1.62 11.65
C ARG A 73 -31.27 -2.22 10.59
N CYS A 74 -32.58 -2.17 10.81
CA CYS A 74 -33.57 -2.39 9.76
C CYS A 74 -33.96 -1.05 9.13
N LEU A 75 -34.12 -1.01 7.81
CA LEU A 75 -34.66 0.16 7.10
C LEU A 75 -36.11 -0.08 6.71
N ARG A 76 -36.96 0.92 6.92
CA ARG A 76 -38.35 0.91 6.50
C ARG A 76 -38.60 2.03 5.49
N CYS A 77 -39.19 1.69 4.35
CA CYS A 77 -39.65 2.66 3.37
C CYS A 77 -41.17 2.80 3.46
N GLN A 78 -41.64 4.04 3.60
CA GLN A 78 -43.03 4.43 3.46
C GLN A 78 -43.28 4.93 2.03
N CYS A 79 -44.38 4.50 1.44
CA CYS A 79 -44.81 4.85 0.09
C CYS A 79 -46.26 5.36 0.12
N ILE A 80 -46.48 6.55 -0.44
CA ILE A 80 -47.81 7.14 -0.62
C ILE A 80 -47.97 7.45 -2.11
N VAL A 81 -48.99 6.86 -2.73
CA VAL A 81 -49.28 7.06 -4.16
C VAL A 81 -50.37 8.10 -4.29
N SER A 82 -50.19 9.08 -5.18
CA SER A 82 -51.27 9.98 -5.57
C SER A 82 -51.71 9.75 -7.01
N ASP A 83 -53.01 9.90 -7.24
CA ASP A 83 -53.62 9.77 -8.55
C ASP A 83 -53.68 11.11 -9.30
N VAL A 84 -54.08 11.05 -10.57
CA VAL A 84 -54.27 12.23 -11.43
C VAL A 84 -55.34 13.20 -10.92
N PHE A 85 -56.20 12.77 -9.99
CA PHE A 85 -57.24 13.58 -9.36
C PHE A 85 -56.78 14.22 -8.04
N GLY A 86 -55.52 14.00 -7.63
CA GLY A 86 -54.95 14.57 -6.41
C GLY A 86 -55.32 13.80 -5.13
N ARG A 87 -55.94 12.63 -5.24
CA ARG A 87 -56.22 11.76 -4.09
C ARG A 87 -54.97 10.98 -3.73
N SER A 88 -54.68 10.86 -2.44
CA SER A 88 -53.55 10.08 -1.93
C SER A 88 -54.03 8.77 -1.32
N SER A 89 -53.24 7.71 -1.47
CA SER A 89 -53.47 6.43 -0.80
C SER A 89 -53.14 6.51 0.69
N GLU A 90 -53.62 5.52 1.45
CA GLU A 90 -53.03 5.21 2.75
C GLU A 90 -51.54 4.83 2.59
N PRO A 91 -50.70 5.10 3.61
CA PRO A 91 -49.28 4.75 3.55
C PRO A 91 -49.05 3.24 3.49
N ALA A 92 -48.28 2.79 2.51
CA ALA A 92 -47.76 1.44 2.45
C ALA A 92 -46.33 1.38 3.00
N TYR A 93 -45.97 0.29 3.69
CA TYR A 93 -44.64 0.12 4.26
C TYR A 93 -43.98 -1.16 3.75
N ALA A 94 -42.67 -1.08 3.54
CA ALA A 94 -41.82 -2.24 3.34
C ALA A 94 -40.58 -2.10 4.22
N GLU A 95 -40.14 -3.20 4.82
CA GLU A 95 -39.03 -3.22 5.79
C GLU A 95 -37.96 -4.22 5.36
N SER A 96 -36.70 -3.87 5.57
CA SER A 96 -35.58 -4.76 5.32
C SER A 96 -35.31 -5.66 6.52
N THR A 97 -34.58 -6.75 6.30
CA THR A 97 -33.84 -7.40 7.39
C THR A 97 -32.75 -6.45 7.92
N PRO A 98 -32.15 -6.75 9.09
CA PRO A 98 -30.97 -6.03 9.55
C PRO A 98 -29.90 -5.96 8.45
N ILE A 99 -29.35 -4.76 8.22
CA ILE A 99 -28.35 -4.56 7.18
C ILE A 99 -27.05 -5.26 7.59
N LEU A 100 -26.54 -6.11 6.71
CA LEU A 100 -25.30 -6.84 6.90
C LEU A 100 -24.08 -6.01 6.44
N PRO A 101 -22.89 -6.23 7.03
CA PRO A 101 -21.66 -5.65 6.51
C PRO A 101 -21.38 -6.17 5.09
N GLY A 102 -20.83 -5.29 4.24
CA GLY A 102 -20.43 -5.64 2.87
C GLY A 102 -19.15 -6.49 2.81
N ILE A 103 -18.85 -7.04 1.64
CA ILE A 103 -17.55 -7.69 1.39
C ILE A 103 -16.44 -6.62 1.50
N PRO A 104 -15.34 -6.87 2.24
CA PRO A 104 -14.26 -5.89 2.41
C PRO A 104 -13.63 -5.50 1.09
N ARG A 105 -13.47 -4.20 0.86
CA ARG A 105 -12.92 -3.63 -0.37
C ARG A 105 -12.09 -2.40 -0.06
N VAL A 106 -11.03 -2.18 -0.83
CA VAL A 106 -10.31 -0.90 -0.85
C VAL A 106 -10.47 -0.26 -2.22
N GLY A 107 -11.05 0.94 -2.24
CA GLY A 107 -11.11 1.80 -3.42
C GLY A 107 -9.97 2.81 -3.43
N LYS A 108 -9.62 3.31 -4.63
CA LYS A 108 -8.58 4.36 -4.82
C LYS A 108 -7.25 4.01 -4.13
N LEU A 109 -6.79 2.78 -4.30
CA LEU A 109 -5.50 2.35 -3.76
C LEU A 109 -4.37 3.05 -4.50
N GLU A 110 -3.53 3.77 -3.77
CA GLU A 110 -2.39 4.53 -4.29
C GLU A 110 -1.19 4.43 -3.35
N ILE A 111 -0.01 4.66 -3.90
CA ILE A 111 1.24 4.78 -3.14
C ILE A 111 1.70 6.23 -3.21
N GLU A 112 1.74 6.90 -2.06
CA GLU A 112 2.30 8.24 -1.94
C GLU A 112 3.81 8.18 -1.68
N GLY A 113 4.58 9.04 -2.33
CA GLY A 113 6.03 9.20 -2.15
C GLY A 113 6.63 10.11 -3.22
N ARG A 114 7.87 10.60 -3.01
CA ARG A 114 8.50 11.56 -3.94
C ARG A 114 9.31 10.91 -5.07
N GLY A 115 9.37 9.58 -5.13
CA GLY A 115 10.05 8.87 -6.21
C GLY A 115 11.54 8.59 -5.99
N PHE A 116 12.11 8.89 -4.81
CA PHE A 116 13.51 8.64 -4.51
C PHE A 116 13.72 7.58 -3.42
N HIS A 117 14.85 6.88 -3.52
CA HIS A 117 15.27 5.81 -2.59
C HIS A 117 15.55 6.28 -1.15
N THR A 118 15.45 7.57 -0.88
CA THR A 118 15.61 8.25 0.42
C THR A 118 14.27 8.54 1.09
N ASN A 119 13.14 8.32 0.40
CA ASN A 119 11.82 8.71 0.88
C ASN A 119 11.08 7.58 1.61
N LEU A 120 10.13 8.00 2.44
CA LEU A 120 9.09 7.16 3.01
C LEU A 120 7.91 7.11 2.05
N TYR A 121 7.43 5.90 1.77
CA TYR A 121 6.25 5.65 0.96
C TYR A 121 5.09 5.23 1.85
N ALA A 122 3.87 5.67 1.52
CA ALA A 122 2.67 5.33 2.26
C ALA A 122 1.58 4.78 1.33
N VAL A 123 0.98 3.66 1.71
CA VAL A 123 -0.19 3.11 1.00
C VAL A 123 -1.45 3.83 1.50
N ARG A 124 -2.20 4.42 0.57
CA ARG A 124 -3.50 5.04 0.84
C ARG A 124 -4.60 4.33 0.07
N GLY A 125 -5.76 4.24 0.70
CA GLY A 125 -6.94 3.65 0.10
C GLY A 125 -8.16 3.88 0.99
N VAL A 126 -9.34 3.82 0.39
CA VAL A 126 -10.62 3.98 1.07
C VAL A 126 -11.23 2.60 1.31
N TYR A 127 -11.22 2.16 2.56
CA TYR A 127 -11.83 0.90 2.96
C TYR A 127 -13.36 1.00 2.99
N SER A 128 -14.05 -0.09 2.63
CA SER A 128 -15.50 -0.28 2.77
C SER A 128 -15.82 -1.77 2.99
N GLY A 129 -17.03 -2.08 3.43
CA GLY A 129 -17.43 -3.47 3.74
C GLY A 129 -17.22 -3.81 5.21
N GLY A 130 -17.79 -3.01 6.10
CA GLY A 130 -17.84 -3.19 7.55
C GLY A 130 -16.78 -2.41 8.30
N ARG A 131 -16.54 -2.80 9.55
CA ARG A 131 -15.46 -2.22 10.36
C ARG A 131 -14.14 -2.87 9.94
N GLU A 132 -13.18 -2.07 9.51
CA GLU A 132 -11.86 -2.58 9.09
C GLU A 132 -11.18 -3.30 10.27
N GLY A 133 -10.66 -4.50 10.00
CA GLY A 133 -9.88 -5.31 10.91
C GLY A 133 -8.38 -5.25 10.59
N ARG A 134 -7.70 -6.40 10.74
CA ARG A 134 -6.26 -6.52 10.47
C ARG A 134 -5.99 -6.78 8.99
N SER A 135 -6.21 -5.76 8.16
CA SER A 135 -5.84 -5.77 6.74
C SER A 135 -4.35 -6.06 6.56
N ARG A 136 -4.00 -6.77 5.48
CA ARG A 136 -2.62 -7.21 5.21
C ARG A 136 -2.03 -6.43 4.05
N ILE A 137 -0.78 -6.02 4.20
CA ILE A 137 0.00 -5.37 3.14
C ILE A 137 1.28 -6.16 2.94
N GLN A 138 1.74 -6.25 1.71
CA GLN A 138 3.07 -6.74 1.38
C GLN A 138 3.70 -5.80 0.35
N TRP A 139 4.92 -5.35 0.62
CA TRP A 139 5.72 -4.57 -0.32
C TRP A 139 6.57 -5.48 -1.21
N LEU A 140 6.65 -5.15 -2.50
CA LEU A 140 7.37 -5.90 -3.52
C LEU A 140 8.13 -4.91 -4.42
N ARG A 141 9.13 -5.44 -5.13
CA ARG A 141 9.84 -4.76 -6.23
C ARG A 141 9.39 -5.38 -7.55
N SER A 142 9.30 -4.54 -8.57
CA SER A 142 9.10 -4.99 -9.95
C SER A 142 10.10 -4.30 -10.88
N MET A 143 10.70 -5.05 -11.78
CA MET A 143 11.58 -4.49 -12.81
C MET A 143 10.74 -3.92 -13.96
N VAL A 144 11.16 -2.77 -14.51
CA VAL A 144 10.50 -2.18 -15.68
C VAL A 144 10.51 -3.17 -16.85
N GLY A 145 9.32 -3.52 -17.34
CA GLY A 145 9.16 -4.45 -18.45
C GLY A 145 9.16 -5.93 -18.07
N SER A 146 9.36 -6.29 -16.80
CA SER A 146 9.17 -7.66 -16.31
C SER A 146 7.81 -7.81 -15.61
N PRO A 147 7.09 -8.93 -15.83
CA PRO A 147 5.90 -9.25 -15.05
C PRO A 147 6.24 -9.72 -13.62
N ASP A 148 7.51 -9.99 -13.32
CA ASP A 148 7.92 -10.60 -12.06
C ASP A 148 7.81 -9.61 -10.89
N LEU A 149 7.31 -10.13 -9.76
CA LEU A 149 7.24 -9.44 -8.49
C LEU A 149 8.17 -10.10 -7.48
N ILE A 150 9.09 -9.32 -6.93
CA ILE A 150 10.07 -9.75 -5.93
C ILE A 150 9.61 -9.25 -4.57
N SER A 151 9.18 -10.15 -3.70
CA SER A 151 8.77 -9.78 -2.34
C SER A 151 9.91 -9.12 -1.56
N ILE A 152 9.61 -8.06 -0.81
CA ILE A 152 10.51 -7.45 0.16
C ILE A 152 10.21 -8.08 1.54
N PRO A 153 11.04 -9.03 2.02
CA PRO A 153 10.68 -9.83 3.19
C PRO A 153 10.51 -8.98 4.45
N GLY A 154 9.44 -9.23 5.20
CA GLY A 154 9.14 -8.54 6.47
C GLY A 154 8.47 -7.17 6.31
N GLU A 155 8.38 -6.63 5.10
CA GLU A 155 7.78 -5.33 4.83
C GLU A 155 6.28 -5.45 4.61
N THR A 156 5.54 -5.46 5.72
CA THR A 156 4.07 -5.60 5.74
C THR A 156 3.34 -4.38 6.29
N GLY A 157 4.06 -3.27 6.52
CA GLY A 157 3.50 -2.03 7.06
C GLY A 157 2.73 -1.22 6.02
N ARG A 158 1.88 -0.28 6.50
CA ARG A 158 1.28 0.75 5.64
C ARG A 158 2.30 1.75 5.08
N MET A 159 3.46 1.83 5.72
CA MET A 159 4.58 2.66 5.30
C MET A 159 5.77 1.77 4.95
N TYR A 160 6.55 2.20 3.97
CA TYR A 160 7.80 1.56 3.58
C TYR A 160 8.88 2.61 3.36
N GLU A 161 10.00 2.45 4.07
CA GLU A 161 11.17 3.31 3.89
C GLU A 161 12.00 2.72 2.74
N ALA A 162 11.98 3.39 1.59
CA ALA A 162 12.77 2.95 0.45
C ALA A 162 14.27 2.98 0.78
N ASN A 163 15.08 2.26 0.01
CA ASN A 163 16.52 2.20 0.15
C ASN A 163 17.21 2.07 -1.21
N VAL A 164 18.53 2.17 -1.22
CA VAL A 164 19.32 2.18 -2.46
C VAL A 164 19.16 0.92 -3.32
N ASP A 165 18.70 -0.21 -2.77
CA ASP A 165 18.40 -1.42 -3.57
C ASP A 165 17.08 -1.30 -4.35
N ASP A 166 16.21 -0.36 -3.99
CA ASP A 166 14.98 -0.08 -4.73
C ASP A 166 15.23 0.75 -6.00
N VAL A 167 16.40 1.39 -6.13
CA VAL A 167 16.74 2.25 -7.28
C VAL A 167 16.58 1.46 -8.59
N GLY A 168 15.79 2.01 -9.50
CA GLY A 168 15.47 1.44 -10.82
C GLY A 168 14.34 0.42 -10.81
N TYR A 169 13.87 -0.03 -9.65
CA TYR A 169 12.66 -0.86 -9.53
C TYR A 169 11.42 0.03 -9.31
N ARG A 170 10.25 -0.49 -9.64
CA ARG A 170 8.97 0.03 -9.13
C ARG A 170 8.68 -0.61 -7.78
N LEU A 171 8.21 0.20 -6.83
CA LEU A 171 7.63 -0.33 -5.60
C LEU A 171 6.18 -0.72 -5.87
N VAL A 172 5.81 -1.92 -5.42
CA VAL A 172 4.45 -2.45 -5.54
C VAL A 172 3.94 -2.78 -4.15
N ALA A 173 2.74 -2.35 -3.81
CA ALA A 173 2.07 -2.71 -2.57
C ALA A 173 0.83 -3.53 -2.91
N ILE A 174 0.74 -4.74 -2.37
CA ILE A 174 -0.47 -5.57 -2.42
C ILE A 174 -1.22 -5.37 -1.12
N TYR A 175 -2.45 -4.86 -1.20
CA TYR A 175 -3.35 -4.64 -0.08
C TYR A 175 -4.47 -5.69 -0.10
N THR A 176 -4.58 -6.48 0.97
CA THR A 176 -5.70 -7.41 1.19
C THR A 176 -6.57 -6.87 2.32
N PRO A 177 -7.77 -6.32 2.03
CA PRO A 177 -8.66 -5.83 3.08
C PRO A 177 -9.21 -6.98 3.91
N VAL A 178 -9.23 -6.79 5.22
CA VAL A 178 -9.78 -7.76 6.17
C VAL A 178 -10.71 -7.03 7.11
N ARG A 179 -11.95 -7.51 7.24
CA ARG A 179 -12.92 -7.00 8.21
C ARG A 179 -12.58 -7.50 9.61
N GLU A 180 -13.08 -6.83 10.63
CA GLU A 180 -12.84 -7.20 12.03
C GLU A 180 -13.23 -8.65 12.37
N ASP A 181 -14.26 -9.21 11.74
CA ASP A 181 -14.68 -10.61 11.90
C ASP A 181 -13.78 -11.62 11.15
N GLY A 182 -12.72 -11.14 10.49
CA GLY A 182 -11.75 -11.97 9.77
C GLY A 182 -12.12 -12.27 8.33
N VAL A 183 -13.25 -11.79 7.80
CA VAL A 183 -13.57 -11.97 6.38
C VAL A 183 -12.57 -11.18 5.52
N GLU A 184 -11.95 -11.88 4.57
CA GLU A 184 -11.00 -11.30 3.63
C GLU A 184 -11.70 -10.86 2.33
N GLY A 185 -11.32 -9.69 1.84
CA GLY A 185 -11.75 -9.18 0.54
C GLY A 185 -10.75 -9.50 -0.57
N GLN A 186 -11.04 -9.03 -1.78
CA GLN A 186 -10.15 -9.22 -2.93
C GLN A 186 -8.88 -8.37 -2.76
N PRO A 187 -7.67 -8.95 -2.95
CA PRO A 187 -6.43 -8.18 -2.92
C PRO A 187 -6.35 -7.22 -4.11
N LEU A 188 -5.78 -6.05 -3.88
CA LEU A 188 -5.56 -5.02 -4.89
C LEU A 188 -4.11 -4.54 -4.82
N SER A 189 -3.52 -4.19 -5.97
CA SER A 189 -2.14 -3.70 -6.04
C SER A 189 -2.07 -2.27 -6.54
N ALA A 190 -1.14 -1.49 -5.99
CA ALA A 190 -0.70 -0.20 -6.53
C ALA A 190 0.80 -0.24 -6.78
N SER A 191 1.29 0.56 -7.73
CA SER A 191 2.70 0.63 -8.09
C SER A 191 3.17 2.05 -8.31
N THR A 192 4.43 2.34 -7.95
CA THR A 192 5.09 3.61 -8.27
C THR A 192 5.68 3.60 -9.68
N GLU A 193 6.12 4.77 -10.14
CA GLU A 193 7.17 4.84 -11.17
C GLU A 193 8.51 4.30 -10.62
N PRO A 194 9.50 4.00 -11.50
CA PRO A 194 10.80 3.51 -11.06
C PRO A 194 11.47 4.47 -10.08
N ILE A 195 12.00 3.93 -8.99
CA ILE A 195 12.64 4.72 -7.94
C ILE A 195 13.95 5.32 -8.46
N ALA A 196 14.08 6.64 -8.33
CA ALA A 196 15.24 7.40 -8.74
C ALA A 196 16.25 7.60 -7.59
N ILE A 197 17.44 8.08 -7.97
CA ILE A 197 18.45 8.53 -7.02
C ILE A 197 18.12 9.96 -6.61
N GLU A 198 18.12 10.24 -5.31
CA GLU A 198 17.97 11.61 -4.78
C GLU A 198 19.03 12.55 -5.41
N PRO A 199 18.69 13.77 -5.85
CA PRO A 199 19.58 14.61 -6.65
C PRO A 199 20.95 14.88 -6.00
N ASP A 200 21.00 15.15 -4.70
CA ASP A 200 22.24 15.44 -3.98
C ASP A 200 23.17 14.22 -3.93
N VAL A 201 22.60 13.03 -3.76
CA VAL A 201 23.33 11.75 -3.80
C VAL A 201 23.85 11.52 -5.23
N LEU A 202 23.01 11.77 -6.24
CA LEU A 202 23.37 11.57 -7.64
C LEU A 202 24.53 12.47 -8.08
N GLU A 203 24.51 13.75 -7.71
CA GLU A 203 25.58 14.69 -8.04
C GLU A 203 26.91 14.26 -7.41
N GLU A 204 26.89 13.85 -6.14
CA GLU A 204 28.09 13.36 -5.45
C GLU A 204 28.62 12.06 -6.07
N VAL A 205 27.73 11.13 -6.42
CA VAL A 205 28.09 9.88 -7.08
C VAL A 205 28.74 10.17 -8.44
N LYS A 206 28.16 11.06 -9.26
CA LYS A 206 28.74 11.45 -10.57
C LYS A 206 30.18 11.97 -10.41
N LYS A 207 30.39 12.95 -9.52
CA LYS A 207 31.73 13.49 -9.24
C LYS A 207 32.73 12.40 -8.85
N LYS A 208 32.30 11.43 -8.04
CA LYS A 208 33.15 10.30 -7.60
C LYS A 208 33.41 9.27 -8.71
N LEU A 209 32.46 9.05 -9.60
CA LEU A 209 32.63 8.17 -10.77
C LEU A 209 33.62 8.76 -11.78
N ASP A 210 33.60 10.09 -11.97
CA ASP A 210 34.54 10.79 -12.86
C ASP A 210 35.99 10.68 -12.40
N LEU A 211 36.23 10.65 -11.08
CA LEU A 211 37.56 10.40 -10.51
C LEU A 211 38.10 8.99 -10.83
N GLY A 212 37.22 8.02 -11.10
CA GLY A 212 37.57 6.64 -11.45
C GLY A 212 38.21 5.80 -10.32
N SER A 213 38.61 6.42 -9.22
CA SER A 213 39.12 5.81 -8.00
C SER A 213 38.82 6.71 -6.80
N VAL A 214 38.17 6.17 -5.78
CA VAL A 214 37.77 6.91 -4.57
C VAL A 214 38.10 6.15 -3.30
N LYS A 215 38.24 6.89 -2.20
CA LYS A 215 38.54 6.36 -0.87
C LYS A 215 37.50 6.88 0.12
N PHE A 216 36.97 5.98 0.95
CA PHE A 216 36.02 6.31 2.01
C PHE A 216 36.56 5.88 3.36
N GLU A 217 36.41 6.72 4.39
CA GLU A 217 36.62 6.31 5.77
C GLU A 217 35.41 5.53 6.25
N VAL A 218 35.63 4.30 6.71
CA VAL A 218 34.59 3.38 7.14
C VAL A 218 34.99 2.68 8.44
N LEU A 219 34.01 2.19 9.19
CA LEU A 219 34.21 1.44 10.42
C LEU A 219 34.03 -0.05 10.14
N CYS A 220 35.04 -0.87 10.41
CA CYS A 220 34.97 -2.33 10.22
C CYS A 220 35.04 -3.04 11.56
N ASN A 221 34.33 -4.15 11.74
CA ASN A 221 34.40 -4.91 12.98
C ASN A 221 35.77 -5.59 13.15
N LYS A 222 36.33 -5.58 14.37
CA LYS A 222 37.60 -6.25 14.69
C LYS A 222 37.36 -7.76 14.78
N SER A 223 37.58 -8.45 13.65
CA SER A 223 37.62 -9.92 13.48
C SER A 223 36.26 -10.67 13.52
N PRO A 224 36.11 -11.74 12.73
CA PRO A 224 34.91 -12.60 12.73
C PRO A 224 34.91 -13.68 13.83
N VAL A 225 35.91 -13.71 14.74
CA VAL A 225 36.18 -14.89 15.60
C VAL A 225 35.36 -14.90 16.90
N SER A 226 34.79 -13.77 17.35
CA SER A 226 33.96 -13.77 18.56
C SER A 226 32.46 -13.71 18.23
N LYS A 227 31.81 -14.87 18.17
CA LYS A 227 30.36 -15.01 18.25
C LYS A 227 29.85 -14.70 19.67
N LYS A 228 30.21 -13.55 20.25
CA LYS A 228 29.64 -13.09 21.52
C LYS A 228 29.22 -11.63 21.44
N ALA A 229 28.10 -11.38 22.09
CA ALA A 229 27.23 -10.22 21.97
C ALA A 229 27.93 -8.86 22.13
N PHE A 230 27.46 -7.90 21.32
CA PHE A 230 27.39 -6.46 21.55
C PHE A 230 28.43 -5.86 22.51
N ASP A 231 29.65 -5.69 22.00
CA ASP A 231 30.62 -4.78 22.62
C ASP A 231 30.76 -3.53 21.74
N ILE A 232 30.41 -2.37 22.29
CA ILE A 232 30.36 -1.07 21.60
C ILE A 232 31.79 -0.58 21.22
N GLY A 233 32.85 -1.28 21.65
CA GLY A 233 34.27 -0.99 21.35
C GLY A 233 34.90 -1.75 20.17
N GLY A 234 34.13 -2.54 19.41
CA GLY A 234 34.67 -3.48 18.40
C GLY A 234 35.08 -2.90 17.05
N PHE A 235 34.80 -1.62 16.75
CA PHE A 235 35.02 -1.08 15.40
C PHE A 235 36.41 -0.42 15.22
N GLU A 236 37.05 -0.68 14.08
CA GLU A 236 38.32 -0.08 13.66
C GLU A 236 38.07 0.79 12.42
N ARG A 237 38.59 2.04 12.43
CA ARG A 237 38.58 2.89 11.25
C ARG A 237 39.46 2.29 10.16
N ARG A 238 38.92 2.20 8.95
CA ARG A 238 39.60 1.67 7.76
C ARG A 238 39.28 2.54 6.55
N ILE A 239 40.09 2.39 5.51
CA ILE A 239 39.89 3.06 4.23
C ILE A 239 39.34 2.04 3.24
N LEU A 240 38.15 2.29 2.74
CA LEU A 240 37.55 1.57 1.62
C LEU A 240 37.95 2.28 0.32
N GLU A 241 38.89 1.70 -0.42
CA GLU A 241 39.32 2.14 -1.75
C GLU A 241 38.50 1.40 -2.82
N ILE A 242 37.79 2.15 -3.65
CA ILE A 242 36.96 1.63 -4.75
C ILE A 242 37.50 2.21 -6.05
N ASN A 243 37.83 1.35 -7.01
CA ASN A 243 38.18 1.77 -8.37
C ASN A 243 37.57 0.80 -9.40
N ARG A 244 37.73 1.12 -10.69
CA ARG A 244 37.20 0.32 -11.81
C ARG A 244 37.70 -1.14 -11.88
N LYS A 245 38.74 -1.50 -11.13
CA LYS A 245 39.36 -2.84 -11.16
C LYS A 245 39.15 -3.64 -9.88
N ARG A 246 38.96 -2.97 -8.73
CA ARG A 246 38.94 -3.62 -7.42
C ARG A 246 38.30 -2.73 -6.36
N VAL A 247 37.78 -3.40 -5.35
CA VAL A 247 37.44 -2.82 -4.05
C VAL A 247 38.44 -3.35 -3.03
N LYS A 248 38.98 -2.48 -2.17
CA LYS A 248 39.97 -2.82 -1.14
C LYS A 248 39.63 -2.15 0.18
N VAL A 249 39.68 -2.91 1.26
CA VAL A 249 39.64 -2.37 2.63
C VAL A 249 41.06 -2.37 3.21
N VAL A 250 41.57 -1.20 3.59
CA VAL A 250 42.95 -1.00 4.05
C VAL A 250 42.94 -0.47 5.49
N LYS A 251 43.80 -0.99 6.36
CA LYS A 251 44.04 -0.39 7.68
C LYS A 251 44.85 0.90 7.54
N PRO A 252 44.57 1.97 8.31
CA PRO A 252 45.43 3.14 8.35
C PRO A 252 46.85 2.72 8.75
N GLY A 253 47.80 2.75 7.80
CA GLY A 253 49.21 2.39 8.04
C GLY A 253 49.65 0.94 7.73
N SER A 254 48.80 0.06 7.19
CA SER A 254 49.19 -1.31 6.77
C SER A 254 48.98 -1.56 5.28
N LYS A 255 49.87 -2.36 4.65
CA LYS A 255 49.83 -2.74 3.22
C LYS A 255 48.88 -3.92 2.91
N THR A 256 48.20 -4.50 3.90
CA THR A 256 47.31 -5.66 3.67
C THR A 256 46.04 -5.23 2.95
N SER A 257 45.76 -5.82 1.79
CA SER A 257 44.57 -5.55 0.98
C SER A 257 43.94 -6.84 0.47
N PHE A 258 42.62 -6.86 0.38
CA PHE A 258 41.85 -7.95 -0.22
C PHE A 258 41.11 -7.42 -1.46
N PRO A 259 41.07 -8.15 -2.60
CA PRO A 259 40.14 -7.84 -3.69
C PRO A 259 38.69 -8.08 -3.21
N ALA A 260 37.68 -7.39 -3.75
CA ALA A 260 36.24 -7.60 -3.46
C ALA A 260 35.43 -7.70 -4.76
N ALA A 261 34.37 -8.53 -4.78
CA ALA A 261 33.57 -8.84 -5.98
C ALA A 261 32.04 -8.58 -5.85
N GLU A 262 31.45 -8.52 -4.66
CA GLU A 262 30.00 -8.29 -4.50
C GLU A 262 29.67 -7.52 -3.20
N MET A 263 28.54 -6.81 -3.12
CA MET A 263 28.09 -6.15 -1.89
C MET A 263 26.59 -6.33 -1.69
N ARG A 264 26.18 -6.72 -0.48
CA ARG A 264 24.76 -6.82 -0.07
C ARG A 264 24.51 -5.87 1.10
N GLY A 265 23.57 -4.95 0.94
CA GLY A 265 23.20 -4.04 2.03
C GLY A 265 22.26 -4.73 3.04
N SER A 266 22.32 -4.30 4.29
CA SER A 266 21.32 -4.64 5.31
C SER A 266 20.62 -3.36 5.73
N TYR A 267 19.30 -3.29 5.52
CA TYR A 267 18.54 -2.04 5.63
C TYR A 267 17.52 -2.01 6.77
N ALA A 268 17.34 -3.12 7.48
CA ALA A 268 16.41 -3.20 8.60
C ALA A 268 16.96 -2.41 9.81
N PRO A 269 16.13 -1.63 10.54
CA PRO A 269 16.53 -1.00 11.79
C PRO A 269 17.09 -2.05 12.78
N PRO A 270 18.15 -1.73 13.56
CA PRO A 270 18.88 -0.45 13.65
C PRO A 270 19.99 -0.27 12.60
N PHE A 271 20.01 -1.08 11.54
CA PHE A 271 21.14 -1.24 10.61
C PHE A 271 21.14 -0.29 9.42
N HIS A 272 20.43 0.86 9.48
CA HIS A 272 20.40 1.88 8.42
C HIS A 272 21.80 2.39 7.99
N HIS A 273 22.85 2.11 8.75
CA HIS A 273 24.22 2.54 8.50
C HIS A 273 25.20 1.38 8.26
N ARG A 274 24.71 0.15 8.03
CA ARG A 274 25.54 -1.03 7.85
C ARG A 274 25.48 -1.52 6.40
N LEU A 275 26.64 -1.90 5.88
CA LEU A 275 26.86 -2.49 4.57
C LEU A 275 27.61 -3.80 4.79
N ARG A 276 27.29 -4.84 4.01
CA ARG A 276 28.12 -6.03 3.98
C ARG A 276 28.80 -6.13 2.63
N VAL A 277 30.12 -6.00 2.63
CA VAL A 277 30.95 -6.14 1.43
C VAL A 277 31.49 -7.57 1.39
N VAL A 278 31.17 -8.29 0.32
CA VAL A 278 31.74 -9.60 0.03
C VAL A 278 33.10 -9.38 -0.63
N VAL A 279 34.14 -9.78 0.08
CA VAL A 279 35.54 -9.61 -0.29
C VAL A 279 36.00 -10.76 -1.19
N ASP A 280 35.68 -12.00 -0.87
CA ASP A 280 35.86 -13.10 -1.81
C ASP A 280 34.76 -14.15 -1.59
N SER A 281 34.86 -15.30 -2.26
CA SER A 281 33.86 -16.38 -2.15
C SER A 281 33.66 -16.89 -0.72
N GLU A 282 34.57 -16.61 0.21
CA GLU A 282 34.55 -17.11 1.59
C GLU A 282 34.59 -15.99 2.65
N ASN A 283 34.94 -14.76 2.29
CA ASN A 283 35.14 -13.64 3.22
C ASN A 283 34.12 -12.52 3.01
N GLU A 284 33.28 -12.27 4.03
CA GLU A 284 32.41 -11.09 4.13
C GLU A 284 32.96 -10.11 5.18
N VAL A 285 32.93 -8.81 4.87
CA VAL A 285 33.29 -7.73 5.79
C VAL A 285 32.06 -6.87 6.03
N ASP A 286 31.60 -6.83 7.28
CA ASP A 286 30.64 -5.84 7.73
C ASP A 286 31.32 -4.48 7.89
N ILE A 287 30.82 -3.52 7.11
CA ILE A 287 31.21 -2.13 7.11
C ILE A 287 30.09 -1.31 7.72
N MET A 288 30.44 -0.41 8.63
CA MET A 288 29.55 0.60 9.17
C MET A 288 30.01 1.98 8.72
N VAL A 289 29.06 2.83 8.37
CA VAL A 289 29.31 4.19 7.91
C VAL A 289 28.59 5.18 8.81
N HIS A 290 29.00 6.45 8.78
CA HIS A 290 28.47 7.45 9.72
C HIS A 290 27.05 7.91 9.39
N THR A 291 26.64 7.82 8.11
CA THR A 291 25.33 8.31 7.65
C THR A 291 24.75 7.41 6.58
N ARG A 292 23.42 7.43 6.47
CA ARG A 292 22.69 6.80 5.35
C ARG A 292 23.12 7.38 4.00
N HIS A 293 23.33 8.69 3.94
CA HIS A 293 23.84 9.36 2.72
C HIS A 293 25.15 8.75 2.26
N LEU A 294 26.13 8.63 3.15
CA LEU A 294 27.44 8.04 2.83
C LEU A 294 27.31 6.57 2.41
N ARG A 295 26.41 5.82 3.06
CA ARG A 295 26.06 4.45 2.69
C ARG A 295 25.63 4.39 1.22
N ASP A 296 24.64 5.21 0.88
CA ASP A 296 23.99 5.20 -0.43
C ASP A 296 24.98 5.66 -1.52
N VAL A 297 25.81 6.68 -1.25
CA VAL A 297 26.92 7.11 -2.12
C VAL A 297 27.92 5.96 -2.35
N ILE A 298 28.36 5.27 -1.30
CA ILE A 298 29.31 4.15 -1.43
C ILE A 298 28.70 3.03 -2.28
N VAL A 299 27.44 2.67 -2.04
CA VAL A 299 26.74 1.62 -2.80
C VAL A 299 26.63 1.98 -4.27
N LEU A 300 26.21 3.20 -4.58
CA LEU A 300 26.01 3.65 -5.95
C LEU A 300 27.35 3.82 -6.69
N VAL A 301 28.39 4.34 -6.03
CA VAL A 301 29.73 4.41 -6.63
C VAL A 301 30.30 3.03 -6.88
N LEU A 302 30.13 2.09 -5.94
CA LEU A 302 30.53 0.70 -6.14
C LEU A 302 29.79 0.09 -7.33
N ARG A 303 28.47 0.23 -7.42
CA ARG A 303 27.68 -0.23 -8.57
C ARG A 303 28.17 0.39 -9.88
N GLY A 304 28.40 1.70 -9.92
CA GLY A 304 28.86 2.40 -11.11
C GLY A 304 30.28 2.01 -11.55
N LEU A 305 31.23 1.83 -10.62
CA LEU A 305 32.61 1.42 -10.96
C LEU A 305 32.73 -0.09 -11.20
N ALA A 306 31.94 -0.91 -10.51
CA ALA A 306 31.95 -2.37 -10.60
C ALA A 306 31.05 -2.94 -11.72
N GLN A 307 30.23 -2.12 -12.38
CA GLN A 307 29.42 -2.50 -13.54
C GLN A 307 30.19 -3.22 -14.67
N LYS A 308 31.52 -3.09 -14.74
CA LYS A 308 32.35 -3.86 -15.69
C LYS A 308 32.63 -5.31 -15.26
N PHE A 309 32.19 -5.75 -14.08
CA PHE A 309 32.40 -7.10 -13.56
C PHE A 309 31.14 -7.97 -13.50
N ASN A 310 29.93 -7.38 -13.50
CA ASN A 310 28.67 -8.13 -13.43
C ASN A 310 27.75 -7.77 -14.61
N SER A 311 27.25 -8.79 -15.31
CA SER A 311 26.48 -8.75 -16.56
C SER A 311 25.04 -8.22 -16.45
N THR A 312 24.71 -7.45 -15.43
CA THR A 312 23.40 -6.81 -15.29
C THR A 312 23.56 -5.33 -15.61
N SER A 313 22.99 -4.86 -16.71
CA SER A 313 23.12 -3.49 -17.21
C SER A 313 22.41 -2.47 -16.30
N LEU A 314 23.03 -2.18 -15.15
CA LEU A 314 22.63 -1.12 -14.22
C LEU A 314 22.70 0.28 -14.86
N ASN A 315 23.35 0.43 -16.03
CA ASN A 315 23.30 1.67 -16.83
C ASN A 315 21.88 2.03 -17.28
N SER A 316 21.04 1.03 -17.57
CA SER A 316 19.62 1.25 -17.88
C SER A 316 18.81 1.68 -16.65
N LEU A 317 19.24 1.26 -15.45
CA LEU A 317 18.56 1.57 -14.17
C LEU A 317 18.96 2.92 -13.58
N LEU A 318 20.16 3.41 -13.87
CA LEU A 318 20.70 4.65 -13.29
C LEU A 318 20.38 5.90 -14.13
N LYS A 319 19.83 5.77 -15.35
CA LYS A 319 19.65 6.87 -16.32
C LYS A 319 20.82 7.87 -16.29
N MET A 320 22.04 7.36 -16.14
CA MET A 320 23.24 8.16 -16.29
C MET A 320 23.49 8.26 -17.80
N GLU A 321 22.68 9.08 -18.47
CA GLU A 321 22.98 9.48 -19.84
C GLU A 321 24.32 10.22 -19.82
N THR A 322 25.27 9.66 -20.58
CA THR A 322 26.54 10.27 -20.99
C THR A 322 26.32 11.56 -21.75
#